data_AF-A0A653CUB6-F1
#
_entry.id   AF-A0A653CUB6-F1
#
_cell.length_a   1.000
_cell.length_b   1.000
_cell.length_c   1.000
_cell.angle_alpha   90.00
_cell.angle_beta   90.00
_cell.angle_gamma   90.00
#
_symmetry.space_group_name_H-M   'P 1'
#
loop_
_entity.id
_entity.type
_entity.pdbx_description
1 polymer ?
#
loop_
_entity_poly.entity_id
_entity_poly.type
_entity_poly.pdbx_seq_one_letter_code
_entity_poly.pdbx_strand_id
1 'polypeptide(L)'
;MDRDLDMLFSANRDRMVLENEQVPRRYVRDMGNPLEIYNEREFKKRFRFSKDVLQNVLVPLIQEREPQTNRDLPVHPVIGLLITLRFYATGSFQVVSGDLRGFHQSTVSRVIKKITRKISTHSRHYIKFPQNLQATSARFERIGNFPGVIGCIDCTHVAISSPGGREAELFRNRKRTFSINVQVVGGPNLEIYDIVARYPVAAL
;
A
#
# COMPACT_ATOMS: atom_id res chain seq x y z
N MET A 1 -42.82 -15.47 -43.54
CA MET A 1 -41.68 -16.00 -42.75
C MET A 1 -40.57 -14.94 -42.57
N ASP A 2 -40.86 -13.65 -42.78
CA ASP A 2 -39.83 -12.57 -42.74
C ASP A 2 -39.95 -11.58 -41.58
N ARG A 3 -41.11 -11.44 -40.93
CA ARG A 3 -41.30 -10.41 -39.89
C ARG A 3 -40.57 -10.68 -38.57
N ASP A 4 -40.41 -11.95 -38.21
CA ASP A 4 -39.70 -12.34 -36.98
C ASP A 4 -38.17 -12.28 -37.13
N LEU A 5 -37.67 -12.45 -38.36
CA LEU A 5 -36.24 -12.37 -38.66
C LEU A 5 -35.77 -10.90 -38.66
N ASP A 6 -36.57 -9.98 -39.21
CA ASP A 6 -36.29 -8.54 -39.17
C ASP A 6 -36.35 -7.96 -37.74
N MET A 7 -37.20 -8.50 -36.87
CA MET A 7 -37.23 -8.14 -35.45
C MET A 7 -35.98 -8.62 -34.70
N LEU A 8 -35.44 -9.78 -35.04
CA LEU A 8 -34.18 -10.29 -34.47
C LEU A 8 -32.95 -9.55 -34.99
N PHE A 9 -32.95 -9.11 -36.25
CA PHE A 9 -31.85 -8.30 -36.80
C PHE A 9 -31.87 -6.84 -36.32
N SER A 10 -33.04 -6.24 -36.09
CA SER A 10 -33.17 -4.91 -35.48
C SER A 10 -32.80 -4.93 -33.99
N ALA A 11 -33.30 -5.91 -33.23
CA ALA A 11 -32.95 -6.06 -31.81
C ALA A 11 -31.44 -6.31 -31.59
N ASN A 12 -30.77 -7.06 -32.47
CA ASN A 12 -29.32 -7.25 -32.40
C ASN A 12 -28.53 -6.01 -32.87
N ARG A 13 -29.07 -5.21 -33.80
CA ARG A 13 -28.45 -3.95 -34.23
C ARG A 13 -28.51 -2.91 -33.11
N ASP A 14 -29.63 -2.81 -32.41
CA ASP A 14 -29.78 -1.93 -31.24
C ASP A 14 -28.90 -2.40 -30.07
N ARG A 15 -28.74 -3.71 -29.88
CA ARG A 15 -27.86 -4.28 -28.85
C ARG A 15 -26.37 -4.03 -29.14
N MET A 16 -25.95 -4.04 -30.41
CA MET A 16 -24.57 -3.73 -30.83
C MET A 16 -24.25 -2.22 -30.79
N VAL A 17 -25.25 -1.35 -30.85
CA VAL A 17 -25.05 0.11 -30.72
C VAL A 17 -24.88 0.53 -29.26
N LEU A 18 -25.48 -0.20 -28.30
CA LEU A 18 -25.34 0.09 -26.87
C LEU A 18 -24.00 -0.38 -26.25
N GLU A 19 -23.24 -1.26 -26.92
CA GLU A 19 -21.94 -1.74 -26.42
C GLU A 19 -20.75 -0.83 -26.80
N ASN A 20 -20.95 0.15 -27.69
CA ASN A 20 -19.88 1.04 -28.18
C ASN A 20 -20.00 2.50 -27.71
N GLU A 21 -20.93 2.82 -26.81
CA GLU A 21 -20.78 4.05 -26.03
C GLU A 21 -19.61 3.87 -25.05
N GLN A 22 -18.42 4.30 -25.47
CA GLN A 22 -17.36 4.61 -24.51
C GLN A 22 -17.90 5.71 -23.59
N VAL A 23 -18.53 5.31 -22.49
CA VAL A 23 -18.90 6.20 -21.41
C VAL A 23 -17.63 6.97 -21.06
N PRO A 24 -17.60 8.30 -21.28
CA PRO A 24 -16.41 9.08 -20.97
C PRO A 24 -16.06 8.77 -19.53
N ARG A 25 -14.79 8.38 -19.27
CA ARG A 25 -14.33 8.12 -17.91
C ARG A 25 -14.61 9.38 -17.10
N ARG A 26 -15.68 9.37 -16.31
CA ARG A 26 -16.01 10.44 -15.38
C ARG A 26 -14.91 10.46 -14.34
N TYR A 27 -13.99 11.42 -14.47
CA TYR A 27 -13.21 11.87 -13.33
C TYR A 27 -14.23 12.37 -12.32
N VAL A 28 -14.46 11.62 -11.24
CA VAL A 28 -15.32 12.09 -10.14
C VAL A 28 -14.62 13.31 -9.56
N ARG A 29 -15.07 14.49 -9.98
CA ARG A 29 -14.60 15.81 -9.57
C ARG A 29 -15.61 16.35 -8.58
N ASP A 30 -15.35 16.07 -7.31
CA ASP A 30 -15.53 16.99 -6.17
C ASP A 30 -15.02 16.29 -4.91
N MET A 31 -13.78 15.83 -5.00
CA MET A 31 -12.96 15.49 -3.85
C MET A 31 -12.12 16.72 -3.60
N GLY A 32 -12.56 17.60 -2.69
CA GLY A 32 -11.70 18.71 -2.28
C GLY A 32 -10.35 18.13 -1.85
N ASN A 33 -9.28 18.81 -2.25
CA ASN A 33 -7.92 18.31 -2.08
C ASN A 33 -7.68 17.99 -0.59
N PRO A 34 -7.39 16.73 -0.19
CA PRO A 34 -7.18 16.41 1.23
C PRO A 34 -6.03 17.19 1.88
N LEU A 35 -5.11 17.74 1.06
CA LEU A 35 -4.07 18.65 1.51
C LEU A 35 -4.59 20.04 1.89
N GLU A 36 -5.73 20.45 1.34
CA GLU A 36 -6.36 21.76 1.59
C GLU A 36 -7.47 21.64 2.63
N ILE A 37 -8.25 20.55 2.63
CA ILE A 37 -9.38 20.36 3.56
C ILE A 37 -8.90 20.20 5.00
N TYR A 38 -7.88 19.37 5.24
CA TYR A 38 -7.46 19.03 6.59
C TYR A 38 -6.37 19.96 7.09
N ASN A 39 -6.46 20.41 8.34
CA ASN A 39 -5.31 21.05 9.00
C ASN A 39 -4.20 20.03 9.31
N GLU A 40 -3.02 20.48 9.72
CA GLU A 40 -1.86 19.60 9.95
C GLU A 40 -2.13 18.48 10.97
N ARG A 41 -2.85 18.80 12.05
CA ARG A 41 -3.17 17.84 13.12
C ARG A 41 -4.13 16.76 12.63
N GLU A 42 -5.18 17.16 11.91
CA GLU A 42 -6.15 16.25 11.32
C GLU A 42 -5.51 15.37 10.24
N PHE A 43 -4.69 15.97 9.39
CA PHE A 43 -3.95 15.27 8.35
C PHE A 43 -3.04 14.21 8.96
N LYS A 44 -2.21 14.58 9.94
CA LYS A 44 -1.32 13.64 10.65
C LYS A 44 -2.09 12.53 11.36
N LYS A 45 -3.24 12.85 11.98
CA LYS A 45 -4.11 11.82 12.60
C LYS A 45 -4.64 10.82 11.56
N ARG A 46 -4.99 11.28 10.36
CA ARG A 46 -5.61 10.47 9.31
C ARG A 46 -4.60 9.63 8.52
N PHE A 47 -3.46 10.22 8.16
CA PHE A 47 -2.47 9.63 7.26
C PHE A 47 -1.19 9.19 7.97
N ARG A 48 -1.03 9.48 9.27
CA ARG A 48 0.14 9.15 10.11
C ARG A 48 1.43 9.89 9.75
N PHE A 49 1.39 10.75 8.73
CA PHE A 49 2.50 11.60 8.27
C PHE A 49 2.08 13.06 8.26
N SER A 50 3.05 13.97 8.41
CA SER A 50 2.84 15.40 8.17
C SER A 50 2.68 15.69 6.68
N LYS A 51 2.09 16.85 6.34
CA LYS A 51 2.02 17.32 4.94
C LYS A 51 3.40 17.54 4.35
N ASP A 52 4.31 18.05 5.16
CA ASP A 52 5.72 18.26 4.80
C ASP A 52 6.42 16.95 4.40
N VAL A 53 6.34 15.91 5.23
CA VAL A 53 6.92 14.60 4.90
C VAL A 53 6.28 14.00 3.65
N LEU A 54 4.96 14.19 3.48
CA LEU A 54 4.30 13.75 2.26
C LEU A 54 4.88 14.43 1.01
N GLN A 55 4.97 15.76 1.01
CA GLN A 55 5.39 16.54 -0.16
C GLN A 55 6.89 16.42 -0.45
N ASN A 56 7.72 16.49 0.60
CA ASN A 56 9.17 16.61 0.46
C ASN A 56 9.91 15.27 0.52
N VAL A 57 9.26 14.21 1.03
CA VAL A 57 9.87 12.88 1.12
C VAL A 57 9.11 11.87 0.28
N LEU A 58 7.81 11.67 0.55
CA LEU A 58 7.07 10.53 -0.02
C LEU A 58 6.68 10.72 -1.50
N VAL A 59 6.33 11.95 -1.90
CA VAL A 59 5.99 12.26 -3.30
C VAL A 59 7.19 12.06 -4.24
N PRO A 60 8.40 12.56 -3.94
CA PRO A 60 9.60 12.27 -4.74
C PRO A 60 9.85 10.77 -4.95
N LEU A 61 9.65 9.93 -3.92
CA LEU A 61 9.88 8.48 -4.01
C LEU A 61 8.98 7.76 -5.04
N ILE A 62 7.81 8.32 -5.35
CA ILE A 62 6.84 7.71 -6.27
C ILE A 62 6.81 8.36 -7.66
N GLN A 63 7.46 9.51 -7.82
CA GLN A 63 7.47 10.32 -9.04
C GLN A 63 8.64 10.00 -9.99
N GLU A 64 9.52 9.05 -9.66
CA GLU A 64 10.54 8.58 -10.60
C GLU A 64 9.91 8.10 -11.91
N ARG A 65 10.46 8.60 -13.03
CA ARG A 65 9.93 8.55 -14.39
C ARG A 65 9.59 7.12 -14.83
N GLU A 66 8.31 6.76 -14.77
CA GLU A 66 7.78 5.70 -15.62
C GLU A 66 7.29 6.31 -16.93
N PRO A 67 7.56 5.69 -18.09
CA PRO A 67 6.93 6.08 -19.35
C PRO A 67 5.41 5.99 -19.16
N GLN A 68 4.69 7.07 -19.46
CA GLN A 68 3.23 7.03 -19.40
C GLN A 68 2.75 5.99 -20.41
N THR A 69 2.08 4.96 -19.91
CA THR A 69 1.44 3.97 -20.76
C THR A 69 -0.05 4.28 -20.82
N ASN A 70 -0.70 4.01 -21.95
CA ASN A 70 -2.16 4.16 -22.11
C ASN A 70 -3.00 3.29 -21.15
N ARG A 71 -2.35 2.52 -20.27
CA ARG A 71 -2.92 1.65 -19.23
C ARG A 71 -2.83 2.25 -17.83
N ASP A 72 -2.30 3.47 -17.68
CA ASP A 72 -2.20 4.11 -16.38
C ASP A 72 -3.58 4.41 -15.80
N LEU A 73 -3.73 4.10 -14.50
CA LEU A 73 -4.95 4.46 -13.77
C LEU A 73 -5.09 5.99 -13.78
N PRO A 74 -6.29 6.54 -13.99
CA PRO A 74 -6.54 7.99 -14.01
C PRO A 74 -6.57 8.57 -12.59
N VAL A 75 -5.52 8.32 -11.79
CA VAL A 75 -5.39 8.78 -10.41
C VAL A 75 -4.12 9.59 -10.28
N HIS A 76 -4.27 10.85 -9.87
CA HIS A 76 -3.14 11.73 -9.63
C HIS A 76 -2.18 11.12 -8.58
N PRO A 77 -0.84 11.14 -8.77
CA PRO A 77 0.12 10.44 -7.90
C PRO A 77 -0.04 10.75 -6.41
N VAL A 78 -0.25 12.03 -6.08
CA VAL A 78 -0.47 12.49 -4.69
C VAL A 78 -1.75 11.88 -4.10
N ILE A 79 -2.84 11.81 -4.89
CA ILE A 79 -4.09 11.18 -4.45
C ILE A 79 -3.87 9.68 -4.27
N GLY A 80 -3.15 9.03 -5.19
CA GLY A 80 -2.77 7.62 -5.07
C GLY A 80 -1.96 7.32 -3.80
N LEU A 81 -1.03 8.21 -3.45
CA LEU A 81 -0.26 8.13 -2.22
C LEU A 81 -1.16 8.29 -0.98
N LEU A 82 -2.05 9.28 -0.95
CA LEU A 82 -2.98 9.50 0.16
C LEU A 82 -3.94 8.31 0.35
N ILE A 83 -4.46 7.73 -0.74
CA ILE A 83 -5.23 6.47 -0.71
C ILE A 83 -4.41 5.38 0.01
N THR A 84 -3.15 5.23 -0.38
CA THR A 84 -2.26 4.18 0.13
C THR A 84 -1.93 4.39 1.61
N LEU A 85 -1.57 5.62 2.01
CA LEU A 85 -1.29 5.95 3.40
C LEU A 85 -2.52 5.80 4.29
N ARG A 86 -3.70 6.17 3.79
CA ARG A 86 -4.95 5.97 4.53
C ARG A 86 -5.23 4.50 4.77
N PHE A 87 -4.94 3.65 3.78
CA PHE A 87 -5.05 2.21 3.94
C PHE A 87 -4.08 1.68 4.99
N TYR A 88 -2.80 2.06 4.94
CA TYR A 88 -1.81 1.65 5.96
C TYR A 88 -2.20 2.09 7.38
N ALA A 89 -2.80 3.26 7.51
CA ALA A 89 -3.21 3.82 8.80
C ALA A 89 -4.42 3.11 9.43
N THR A 90 -5.24 2.41 8.64
CA THR A 90 -6.57 1.91 9.06
C THR A 90 -6.77 0.42 8.83
N GLY A 91 -6.05 -0.19 7.87
CA GLY A 91 -6.26 -1.56 7.41
C GLY A 91 -7.60 -1.79 6.72
N SER A 92 -8.38 -0.75 6.42
CA SER A 92 -9.77 -0.88 5.99
C SER A 92 -10.02 -0.22 4.63
N PHE A 93 -10.40 -1.06 3.65
CA PHE A 93 -10.86 -0.57 2.35
C PHE A 93 -12.14 0.26 2.47
N GLN A 94 -13.03 -0.08 3.42
CA GLN A 94 -14.28 0.66 3.62
C GLN A 94 -14.02 2.09 4.10
N VAL A 95 -13.10 2.27 5.07
CA VAL A 95 -12.72 3.61 5.56
C VAL A 95 -12.05 4.41 4.46
N VAL A 96 -11.12 3.79 3.70
CA VAL A 96 -10.47 4.44 2.55
C VAL A 96 -11.49 4.87 1.49
N SER A 97 -12.45 4.01 1.18
CA SER A 97 -13.48 4.29 0.15
C SER A 97 -14.50 5.33 0.64
N GLY A 98 -14.81 5.34 1.94
CA GLY A 98 -15.71 6.31 2.57
C GLY A 98 -15.11 7.71 2.67
N ASP A 99 -13.81 7.82 3.02
CA ASP A 99 -13.10 9.10 3.06
C ASP A 99 -12.78 9.63 1.66
N LEU A 100 -12.56 8.75 0.68
CA LEU A 100 -12.04 9.09 -0.64
C LEU A 100 -13.10 8.96 -1.76
N ARG A 101 -14.36 9.24 -1.42
CA ARG A 101 -15.58 9.11 -2.24
C ARG A 101 -15.31 9.20 -3.76
N GLY A 102 -15.61 8.15 -4.51
CA GLY A 102 -15.51 8.14 -5.98
C GLY A 102 -14.57 7.10 -6.58
N PHE A 103 -13.77 6.39 -5.78
CA PHE A 103 -12.98 5.25 -6.25
C PHE A 103 -13.62 3.91 -5.88
N HIS A 104 -13.78 3.04 -6.88
CA HIS A 104 -14.19 1.65 -6.65
C HIS A 104 -13.07 0.88 -5.91
N GLN A 105 -13.43 -0.09 -5.07
CA GLN A 105 -12.46 -0.87 -4.28
C GLN A 105 -11.37 -1.53 -5.15
N SER A 106 -11.73 -2.00 -6.35
CA SER A 106 -10.79 -2.57 -7.32
C SER A 106 -9.76 -1.54 -7.82
N THR A 107 -10.13 -0.26 -7.92
CA THR A 107 -9.21 0.84 -8.22
C THR A 107 -8.30 1.13 -7.04
N VAL A 108 -8.85 1.25 -5.83
CA VAL A 108 -8.10 1.46 -4.59
C VAL A 108 -7.04 0.37 -4.40
N SER A 109 -7.43 -0.90 -4.55
CA SER A 109 -6.52 -2.05 -4.44
C SER A 109 -5.35 -1.96 -5.45
N ARG A 110 -5.63 -1.65 -6.73
CA ARG A 110 -4.59 -1.47 -7.75
C ARG A 110 -3.65 -0.32 -7.45
N VAL A 111 -4.19 0.81 -6.96
CA VAL A 111 -3.41 1.99 -6.56
C VAL A 111 -2.47 1.64 -5.41
N ILE A 112 -3.00 1.05 -4.33
CA ILE A 112 -2.19 0.60 -3.18
C ILE A 112 -1.07 -0.30 -3.69
N LYS A 113 -1.40 -1.34 -4.46
CA LYS A 113 -0.41 -2.29 -5.00
C LYS A 113 0.69 -1.59 -5.82
N LYS A 114 0.34 -0.57 -6.62
CA LYS A 114 1.30 0.21 -7.44
C LYS A 114 2.21 1.06 -6.55
N ILE A 115 1.64 1.83 -5.63
CA ILE A 115 2.40 2.72 -4.75
C ILE A 115 3.27 1.93 -3.77
N THR A 116 2.76 0.85 -3.16
CA THR A 116 3.54 -0.04 -2.28
C THR A 116 4.77 -0.58 -3.01
N ARG A 117 4.63 -1.05 -4.25
CA ARG A 117 5.77 -1.51 -5.05
C ARG A 117 6.80 -0.41 -5.26
N LYS A 118 6.37 0.78 -5.68
CA LYS A 118 7.27 1.92 -5.89
C LYS A 118 8.01 2.32 -4.62
N ILE A 119 7.35 2.36 -3.47
CA ILE A 119 8.02 2.66 -2.21
C ILE A 119 9.02 1.54 -1.86
N SER A 120 8.67 0.27 -2.09
CA SER A 120 9.52 -0.86 -1.76
C SER A 120 10.82 -0.95 -2.55
N THR A 121 10.91 -0.35 -3.76
CA THR A 121 12.17 -0.32 -4.52
C THR A 121 13.26 0.47 -3.82
N HIS A 122 12.87 1.44 -2.98
CA HIS A 122 13.78 2.26 -2.19
C HIS A 122 14.24 1.59 -0.89
N SER A 123 13.69 0.41 -0.53
CA SER A 123 14.01 -0.28 0.73
C SER A 123 15.50 -0.43 0.97
N ARG A 124 16.27 -0.86 -0.03
CA ARG A 124 17.73 -1.03 0.07
C ARG A 124 18.50 0.26 0.30
N HIS A 125 17.91 1.42 0.00
CA HIS A 125 18.53 2.71 0.25
C HIS A 125 18.38 3.12 1.72
N TYR A 126 17.20 2.89 2.29
CA TYR A 126 16.82 3.36 3.63
C TYR A 126 17.00 2.33 4.74
N ILE A 127 16.87 1.03 4.45
CA ILE A 127 16.99 -0.07 5.41
C ILE A 127 18.39 -0.66 5.25
N LYS A 128 19.28 -0.30 6.17
CA LYS A 128 20.68 -0.74 6.17
C LYS A 128 21.17 -0.90 7.60
N PHE A 129 22.01 -1.91 7.79
CA PHE A 129 22.75 -2.09 9.03
C PHE A 129 23.79 -0.95 9.19
N PRO A 130 23.99 -0.42 10.42
CA PRO A 130 24.94 0.67 10.64
C PRO A 130 26.38 0.21 10.36
N GLN A 131 27.19 1.12 9.81
CA GLN A 131 28.61 0.86 9.57
C GLN A 131 29.44 0.99 10.86
N ASN A 132 29.09 1.94 11.73
CA ASN A 132 29.78 2.18 12.99
C ASN A 132 29.09 1.46 14.15
N LEU A 133 29.49 0.20 14.38
CA LEU A 133 28.90 -0.66 15.41
C LEU A 133 29.25 -0.19 16.82
N GLN A 134 30.43 0.39 17.02
CA GLN A 134 30.88 0.92 18.30
C GLN A 134 30.00 2.09 18.74
N ALA A 135 29.70 3.02 17.83
CA ALA A 135 28.80 4.15 18.11
C ALA A 135 27.36 3.67 18.39
N THR A 136 26.91 2.61 17.70
CA THR A 136 25.60 2.00 17.92
C THR A 136 25.51 1.38 19.31
N SER A 137 26.50 0.56 19.68
CA SER A 137 26.65 -0.04 21.01
C SER A 137 26.67 0.98 22.13
N ALA A 138 27.51 2.01 22.00
CA ALA A 138 27.57 3.09 22.99
C ALA A 138 26.23 3.82 23.16
N ARG A 139 25.37 3.82 22.14
CA ARG A 139 24.04 4.45 22.22
C ARG A 139 23.02 3.56 22.92
N PHE A 140 23.02 2.26 22.67
CA PHE A 140 22.21 1.31 23.44
C PHE A 140 22.59 1.29 24.92
N GLU A 141 23.88 1.37 25.23
CA GLU A 141 24.38 1.52 26.59
C GLU A 141 23.85 2.82 27.24
N ARG A 142 23.90 3.95 26.54
CA ARG A 142 23.37 5.22 27.07
C ARG A 142 21.86 5.23 27.31
N ILE A 143 21.07 4.57 26.46
CA ILE A 143 19.61 4.60 26.55
C ILE A 143 19.08 3.63 27.62
N GLY A 144 19.69 2.46 27.76
CA GLY A 144 19.15 1.39 28.59
C GLY A 144 20.17 0.51 29.31
N ASN A 145 21.45 0.92 29.35
CA ASN A 145 22.54 0.16 29.95
C ASN A 145 22.71 -1.25 29.34
N PHE A 146 22.59 -1.34 28.01
CA PHE A 146 22.79 -2.56 27.23
C PHE A 146 24.13 -2.52 26.47
N PRO A 147 25.27 -2.78 27.13
CA PRO A 147 26.58 -2.72 26.49
C PRO A 147 26.73 -3.83 25.44
N GLY A 148 27.41 -3.52 24.33
CA GLY A 148 27.69 -4.47 23.25
C GLY A 148 26.53 -4.72 22.29
N VAL A 149 25.33 -4.20 22.56
CA VAL A 149 24.16 -4.39 21.69
C VAL A 149 24.26 -3.49 20.46
N ILE A 150 24.11 -4.07 19.27
CA ILE A 150 24.20 -3.35 17.99
C ILE A 150 22.87 -3.29 17.22
N GLY A 151 21.82 -3.85 17.81
CA GLY A 151 20.47 -3.87 17.27
C GLY A 151 19.57 -4.79 18.10
N CYS A 152 18.27 -4.55 18.05
CA CYS A 152 17.26 -5.38 18.71
C CYS A 152 16.46 -6.13 17.66
N ILE A 153 16.28 -7.44 17.83
CA ILE A 153 15.49 -8.26 16.90
C ILE A 153 14.13 -8.53 17.52
N ASP A 154 13.08 -8.31 16.75
CA ASP A 154 11.72 -8.73 17.12
C ASP A 154 10.99 -9.31 15.91
N CYS A 155 10.00 -10.15 16.16
CA CYS A 155 9.21 -10.85 15.16
C CYS A 155 7.72 -10.56 15.36
N THR A 156 7.01 -10.31 14.26
CA THR A 156 5.57 -10.10 14.26
C THR A 156 4.87 -10.94 13.21
N HIS A 157 3.71 -11.47 13.57
CA HIS A 157 2.86 -12.21 12.63
C HIS A 157 1.94 -11.24 11.88
N VAL A 158 2.20 -11.05 10.59
CA VAL A 158 1.32 -10.27 9.71
C VAL A 158 0.26 -11.21 9.13
N ALA A 159 -0.99 -10.98 9.51
CA ALA A 159 -2.11 -11.78 9.02
C ALA A 159 -2.25 -11.69 7.49
N ILE A 160 -2.53 -12.83 6.86
CA ILE A 160 -2.78 -12.93 5.43
C ILE A 160 -4.06 -13.75 5.18
N SER A 161 -4.64 -13.59 4.00
CA SER A 161 -5.57 -14.61 3.50
C SER A 161 -4.83 -15.93 3.29
N SER A 162 -5.55 -17.05 3.35
CA SER A 162 -4.94 -18.35 3.01
C SER A 162 -4.26 -18.25 1.65
N PRO A 163 -2.96 -18.60 1.55
CA PRO A 163 -2.26 -18.54 0.26
C PRO A 163 -2.76 -19.64 -0.70
N GLY A 164 -3.55 -20.61 -0.22
CA GLY A 164 -4.02 -21.74 -0.99
C GLY A 164 -2.90 -22.72 -1.36
N GLY A 165 -3.27 -23.81 -2.03
CA GLY A 165 -2.33 -24.84 -2.47
C GLY A 165 -1.85 -25.78 -1.36
N ARG A 166 -0.91 -26.67 -1.70
CA ARG A 166 -0.43 -27.75 -0.82
C ARG A 166 0.33 -27.26 0.41
N GLU A 167 0.92 -26.06 0.31
CA GLU A 167 1.77 -25.47 1.35
C GLU A 167 1.04 -24.46 2.24
N ALA A 168 -0.28 -24.30 2.09
CA ALA A 168 -1.04 -23.30 2.83
C ALA A 168 -0.92 -23.45 4.36
N GLU A 169 -0.84 -24.70 4.84
CA GLU A 169 -0.71 -25.00 6.26
C GLU A 169 0.59 -24.50 6.88
N LEU A 170 1.66 -24.29 6.09
CA LEU A 170 2.91 -23.71 6.59
C LEU A 170 2.69 -22.28 7.13
N PHE A 171 1.70 -21.58 6.60
CA PHE A 171 1.37 -20.21 7.01
C PHE A 171 0.35 -20.16 8.15
N ARG A 172 -0.17 -21.29 8.62
CA ARG A 172 -1.12 -21.35 9.72
C ARG A 172 -0.39 -21.24 11.05
N ASN A 173 -0.70 -20.23 11.84
CA ASN A 173 -0.10 -20.04 13.16
C ASN A 173 -0.81 -20.85 14.27
N ARG A 174 -0.24 -20.84 15.48
CA ARG A 174 -0.83 -21.48 16.67
C ARG A 174 -2.24 -20.99 17.00
N LYS A 175 -2.61 -19.75 16.61
CA LYS A 175 -3.95 -19.18 16.78
C LYS A 175 -4.93 -19.60 15.66
N ARG A 176 -4.52 -20.54 14.80
CA ARG A 176 -5.30 -21.06 13.66
C ARG A 176 -5.65 -20.00 12.61
N THR A 177 -4.88 -18.92 12.52
CA THR A 177 -4.99 -17.90 11.47
C THR A 177 -3.80 -17.99 10.53
N PHE A 178 -3.98 -17.62 9.25
CA PHE A 178 -2.86 -17.54 8.31
C PHE A 178 -2.07 -16.24 8.51
N SER A 179 -0.74 -16.34 8.56
CA SER A 179 0.16 -15.19 8.72
C SER A 179 1.52 -15.43 8.09
N ILE A 180 2.24 -14.36 7.79
CA ILE A 180 3.67 -14.37 7.48
C ILE A 180 4.41 -13.93 8.74
N ASN A 181 5.50 -14.62 9.07
CA ASN A 181 6.39 -14.13 10.11
C ASN A 181 7.31 -13.06 9.54
N VAL A 182 7.29 -11.88 10.15
CA VAL A 182 8.11 -10.73 9.78
C VAL A 182 9.09 -10.44 10.89
N GLN A 183 10.38 -10.60 10.62
CA GLN A 183 11.45 -10.20 11.52
C GLN A 183 11.93 -8.79 11.17
N VAL A 184 12.17 -7.97 12.18
CA VAL A 184 12.72 -6.62 12.04
C VAL A 184 13.90 -6.49 12.99
N VAL A 185 14.99 -5.88 12.50
CA VAL A 185 16.10 -5.43 13.35
C VAL A 185 15.99 -3.94 13.55
N GLY A 186 15.79 -3.51 14.80
CA GLY A 186 15.64 -2.12 15.20
C GLY A 186 16.94 -1.51 15.75
N GLY A 187 17.18 -0.25 15.40
CA GLY A 187 18.24 0.59 15.96
C GLY A 187 17.80 1.39 17.19
N PRO A 188 18.75 2.05 17.87
CA PRO A 188 18.50 2.78 19.10
C PRO A 188 17.69 4.09 18.90
N ASN A 189 17.45 4.54 17.66
CA ASN A 189 16.65 5.73 17.32
C ASN A 189 15.42 5.38 16.51
N LEU A 190 14.89 4.17 16.72
CA LEU A 190 13.73 3.67 15.99
C LEU A 190 14.02 3.51 14.49
N GLU A 191 15.29 3.36 14.10
CA GLU A 191 15.65 2.98 12.73
C GLU A 191 15.34 1.50 12.49
N ILE A 192 15.09 1.15 11.23
CA ILE A 192 15.01 -0.25 10.80
C ILE A 192 16.32 -0.57 10.07
N TYR A 193 17.10 -1.49 10.63
CA TYR A 193 18.36 -1.95 10.06
C TYR A 193 18.20 -3.10 9.08
N ASP A 194 17.24 -3.98 9.34
CA ASP A 194 16.92 -5.11 8.47
C ASP A 194 15.43 -5.49 8.61
N ILE A 195 14.86 -6.04 7.54
CA ILE A 195 13.50 -6.57 7.53
C ILE A 195 13.42 -7.84 6.68
N VAL A 196 12.84 -8.88 7.25
CA VAL A 196 12.65 -10.17 6.60
C VAL A 196 11.19 -10.58 6.70
N ALA A 197 10.48 -10.57 5.56
CA ALA A 197 9.05 -10.85 5.47
C ALA A 197 8.73 -12.05 4.53
N ARG A 198 9.56 -13.10 4.57
CA ARG A 198 9.50 -14.22 3.62
C ARG A 198 9.21 -15.59 4.21
N TYR A 199 9.19 -15.72 5.54
CA TYR A 199 9.11 -17.04 6.16
C TYR A 199 7.67 -17.39 6.57
N PRO A 200 7.24 -18.64 6.30
CA PRO A 200 6.01 -19.17 6.85
C PRO A 200 6.13 -19.32 8.37
N VAL A 201 5.00 -19.51 9.05
CA VAL A 201 4.94 -19.59 10.52
C VAL A 201 5.62 -20.85 11.04
N ALA A 202 5.54 -21.95 10.30
CA ALA A 202 6.09 -23.24 10.69
C ALA A 202 7.61 -23.39 10.46
N ALA A 203 8.32 -22.35 10.01
CA ALA A 203 9.75 -22.40 9.68
C ALA A 203 10.68 -21.84 10.78
N LEU A 204 10.19 -21.71 12.02
CA LEU A 204 10.98 -21.36 13.20
C LEU A 204 10.85 -22.43 14.29
#